data_AF-A0A524N8R4-F1
#
_entry.id   AF-A0A524N8R4-F1
#
_cell.length_a   1.000
_cell.length_b   1.000
_cell.length_c   1.000
_cell.angle_alpha   90.00
_cell.angle_beta   90.00
_cell.angle_gamma   90.00
#
_symmetry.space_group_name_H-M   'P 1'
#
loop_
_entity.id
_entity.type
_entity.pdbx_description
1 polymer ?
#
loop_
_entity_poly.entity_id
_entity_poly.type
_entity_poly.pdbx_seq_one_letter_code
_entity_poly.pdbx_strand_id
1 'polypeptide(L)' 'MATYACPTCGMSVNATCGTCDAPLVNDSIQRDDGSSVQVSKCPNGHGKIKSPMCCGADMTCSIA' A
#
# COMPACT_ATOMS: atom_id res chain seq x y z
N MET A 1 5.76 -10.23 4.20
CA MET A 1 6.55 -9.13 3.58
C MET A 1 5.86 -7.81 3.90
N ALA A 2 6.58 -6.78 4.34
CA ALA A 2 6.01 -5.46 4.61
C ALA A 2 5.34 -4.90 3.34
N THR A 3 4.11 -4.40 3.44
CA THR A 3 3.39 -3.83 2.30
C THR A 3 3.91 -2.43 1.98
N TYR A 4 4.42 -1.69 2.98
CA TYR A 4 5.06 -0.39 2.79
C TYR A 4 6.17 -0.13 3.81
N ALA A 5 7.16 0.68 3.42
CA ALA A 5 8.18 1.22 4.32
C ALA A 5 8.39 2.73 4.08
N CYS A 6 8.68 3.45 5.16
CA CYS A 6 9.03 4.86 5.12
C CYS A 6 10.56 4.97 4.96
N PRO A 7 11.05 5.61 3.89
CA PRO A 7 12.49 5.75 3.67
C PRO A 7 13.16 6.69 4.68
N THR A 8 12.41 7.59 5.31
CA THR A 8 12.94 8.62 6.21
C THR A 8 13.19 8.09 7.62
N CYS A 9 12.21 7.37 8.20
CA CYS A 9 12.27 6.92 9.60
C CYS A 9 12.38 5.39 9.74
N GLY A 10 12.33 4.63 8.64
CA GLY A 10 12.41 3.17 8.66
C GLY A 10 11.14 2.47 9.16
N MET A 11 10.06 3.20 9.44
CA MET A 11 8.77 2.62 9.83
C MET A 11 8.25 1.73 8.70
N SER A 12 7.87 0.50 9.01
CA SER A 12 7.25 -0.42 8.06
C SER A 12 5.89 -0.87 8.55
N VAL A 13 4.98 -1.13 7.62
CA VAL A 13 3.59 -1.52 7.93
C VAL A 13 3.18 -2.74 7.11
N ASN A 14 2.34 -3.56 7.73
CA ASN A 14 1.62 -4.65 7.09
C ASN A 14 0.13 -4.42 7.29
N ALA A 15 -0.67 -4.62 6.25
CA ALA A 15 -2.10 -4.40 6.31
C ALA A 15 -2.87 -5.67 5.93
N THR A 16 -3.92 -5.98 6.67
CA THR A 16 -4.86 -7.07 6.41
C THR A 16 -6.25 -6.51 6.14
N CYS A 17 -7.04 -7.23 5.34
CA CYS A 17 -8.43 -6.87 5.09
C CYS A 17 -9.29 -7.23 6.30
N GLY A 18 -9.91 -6.24 6.95
CA GLY A 18 -10.76 -6.49 8.13
C GLY A 18 -12.03 -7.32 7.87
N THR A 19 -12.38 -7.61 6.61
CA THR A 19 -13.53 -8.45 6.25
C THR A 19 -13.19 -9.94 6.12
N CYS A 20 -11.97 -10.25 5.68
CA CYS A 20 -11.58 -11.64 5.35
C CYS A 20 -10.22 -12.04 5.92
N ASP A 21 -9.62 -11.16 6.72
CA ASP A 21 -8.30 -11.28 7.36
C ASP A 21 -7.12 -11.57 6.43
N ALA A 22 -7.35 -11.62 5.11
CA ALA A 22 -6.31 -11.84 4.12
C ALA A 22 -5.33 -10.66 4.08
N PRO A 23 -4.02 -10.92 3.96
CA PRO A 23 -3.03 -9.87 3.77
C PRO A 23 -3.31 -9.11 2.48
N LEU A 24 -3.28 -7.78 2.55
CA LEU A 24 -3.43 -6.94 1.37
C LEU A 24 -2.18 -7.06 0.50
N VAL A 25 -2.40 -7.10 -0.82
CA VAL A 25 -1.34 -7.19 -1.82
C VAL A 25 -1.05 -5.80 -2.40
N ASN A 26 0.21 -5.54 -2.73
CA ASN A 26 0.58 -4.29 -3.39
C ASN A 26 0.01 -4.25 -4.82
N ASP A 27 -0.50 -3.10 -5.23
CA ASP A 27 -1.04 -2.83 -6.55
C ASP A 27 -0.78 -1.35 -6.89
N SER A 28 -0.98 -0.96 -8.15
CA SER A 28 -0.83 0.44 -8.58
C SER A 28 -1.99 0.88 -9.47
N ILE A 29 -2.45 2.11 -9.26
CA ILE A 29 -3.49 2.74 -10.09
C ILE A 29 -2.82 3.80 -10.93
N GLN A 30 -2.91 3.63 -12.24
CA GLN A 30 -2.53 4.67 -13.19
C GLN A 30 -3.65 5.71 -13.26
N ARG A 31 -3.30 6.98 -13.10
CA ARG A 31 -4.22 8.11 -13.27
C ARG A 31 -4.18 8.62 -14.71
N ASP A 32 -5.25 9.29 -15.13
CA ASP A 32 -5.35 9.90 -16.46
C ASP A 32 -4.28 10.96 -16.73
N ASP A 33 -3.76 11.59 -15.66
CA ASP A 33 -2.64 12.54 -15.70
C ASP A 33 -1.26 11.87 -15.91
N GLY A 34 -1.23 10.56 -16.13
CA GLY A 34 0.00 9.77 -16.32
C GLY A 34 0.75 9.43 -15.02
N SER A 35 0.35 10.00 -13.88
CA SER A 35 0.89 9.64 -12.57
C SER A 35 0.35 8.30 -12.06
N SER A 36 1.16 7.55 -11.31
CA SER A 36 0.75 6.28 -10.68
C SER A 36 0.68 6.42 -9.16
N VAL A 37 -0.29 5.73 -8.56
CA VAL A 37 -0.50 5.68 -7.12
C VAL A 37 -0.35 4.25 -6.64
N GLN A 38 0.47 4.03 -5.61
CA GLN A 38 0.51 2.73 -4.96
C GLN A 38 -0.70 2.53 -4.04
N VAL A 39 -1.26 1.33 -4.08
CA VAL A 39 -2.41 0.93 -3.28
C VAL A 39 -2.22 -0.48 -2.76
N SER A 40 -2.93 -0.80 -1.70
CA SER A 40 -3.00 -2.14 -1.13
C SER A 40 -4.39 -2.68 -1.43
N LYS A 41 -4.44 -3.73 -2.24
CA LYS A 41 -5.68 -4.33 -2.72
C LYS A 41 -5.97 -5.61 -1.96
N CYS A 42 -7.24 -5.82 -1.63
CA CYS A 42 -7.69 -7.09 -1.09
C CYS A 42 -7.69 -8.13 -2.23
N PRO A 43 -7.02 -9.29 -2.07
CA PRO A 43 -7.01 -10.33 -3.11
C PRO A 43 -8.40 -10.91 -3.38
N ASN A 44 -9.31 -10.81 -2.41
CA ASN A 44 -10.70 -11.28 -2.52
C ASN A 44 -11.67 -10.22 -3.10
N GLY A 45 -11.17 -9.05 -3.50
CA GLY A 45 -11.99 -8.04 -4.19
C GLY A 45 -12.84 -7.12 -3.29
N HIS A 46 -12.68 -7.17 -1.97
CA HIS A 46 -13.43 -6.30 -1.03
C HIS A 46 -13.10 -4.80 -1.16
N GLY A 47 -11.96 -4.45 -1.76
CA GLY A 47 -11.56 -3.06 -1.94
C GLY A 47 -10.05 -2.86 -2.03
N LYS A 48 -9.65 -1.59 -2.01
CA LYS A 48 -8.25 -1.13 -2.05
C LYS A 48 -8.09 0.12 -1.18
N ILE A 49 -6.95 0.23 -0.50
CA ILE A 49 -6.57 1.42 0.28
C ILE A 49 -5.35 2.08 -0.34
N LYS A 50 -5.28 3.42 -0.30
CA LYS A 50 -4.06 4.14 -0.70
C LYS A 50 -2.95 3.91 0.32
N SER A 51 -1.69 3.95 -0.13
CA SER A 51 -0.53 3.87 0.76
C SER A 51 -0.66 4.86 1.93
N PRO A 52 -0.38 4.42 3.17
CA PRO A 52 -0.39 5.31 4.33
C PRO A 52 0.70 6.38 4.18
N MET A 53 0.48 7.53 4.80
CA MET A 53 1.45 8.62 4.82
C MET A 53 2.30 8.55 6.10
N CYS A 54 3.61 8.71 5.96
CA CYS A 54 4.56 8.80 7.06
C CYS A 54 5.61 9.87 6.74
N CYS A 55 6.00 10.69 7.73
CA CYS A 55 6.91 11.83 7.55
C CYS A 55 6.49 12.82 6.44
N GLY A 56 5.18 12.95 6.19
CA GLY A 56 4.63 13.86 5.18
C GLY A 56 4.66 13.33 3.74
N ALA A 57 5.06 12.08 3.52
CA ALA A 57 5.08 11.44 2.21
C ALA A 57 4.29 10.10 2.23
N ASP A 58 3.71 9.74 1.09
CA ASP A 58 3.15 8.40 0.88
C ASP A 58 4.27 7.37 1.04
N MET A 59 4.03 6.34 1.86
CA MET A 59 4.98 5.24 1.99
C MET A 59 5.00 4.43 0.69
N THR A 60 6.17 3.90 0.34
CA THR A 60 6.36 3.10 -0.87
C THR A 60 6.51 1.63 -0.51
N CYS A 61 6.06 0.76 -1.40
CA CYS A 61 6.27 -0.67 -1.26
C CYS A 61 7.73 -1.01 -1.56
N SER A 62 8.42 -1.55 -0.57
CA SER A 62 9.81 -2.03 -0.70
C SER A 62 9.84 -3.52 -1.04
N ILE A 63 9.07 -3.94 -2.04
CA ILE A 63 9.22 -5.28 -2.62
C ILE A 63 10.59 -5.34 -3.31
N ALA A 64 11.56 -5.86 -2.57
CA ALA A 64 12.85 -6.35 -3.06
C ALA A 64 12.69 -7.74 -3.67
#